data_AF-A0A972TID3-F1
#
_entry.id   AF-A0A972TID3-F1
#
_cell.length_a   1.000
_cell.length_b   1.000
_cell.length_c   1.000
_cell.angle_alpha   90.00
_cell.angle_beta   90.00
_cell.angle_gamma   90.00
#
_symmetry.space_group_name_H-M   'P 1'
#
loop_
_entity.id
_entity.type
_entity.pdbx_description
1 polymer ?
#
loop_
_entity_poly.entity_id
_entity_poly.type
_entity_poly.pdbx_seq_one_letter_code
_entity_poly.pdbx_strand_id
1 'polypeptide(L)' 'MANPKRRHSRERGRLRRTHYKVKVRNLSTCPQCSGLKLPHKVCPHCGYYKGRQIIEIKTAEEKKKEREKKRKG' A
#
# COMPACT_ATOMS: atom_id res chain seq x y z
N MET A 1 6.98 -28.40 -27.38
CA MET A 1 7.45 -27.12 -26.80
C MET A 1 8.97 -27.08 -26.83
N ALA A 2 9.58 -25.92 -27.05
CA ALA A 2 11.03 -25.81 -27.07
C ALA A 2 11.57 -25.88 -25.63
N ASN A 3 12.46 -26.84 -25.37
CA ASN A 3 13.09 -27.00 -24.06
C ASN A 3 14.50 -26.36 -24.05
N PRO A 4 14.91 -25.74 -22.93
CA PRO A 4 16.24 -25.17 -22.83
C PRO A 4 17.30 -26.28 -22.90
N LYS A 5 18.23 -26.15 -23.85
CA LYS A 5 19.32 -27.12 -24.06
C LYS A 5 20.28 -27.22 -22.87
N ARG A 6 20.47 -26.13 -22.11
CA ARG A 6 21.37 -26.05 -20.95
C ARG A 6 20.82 -25.13 -19.87
N ARG A 7 21.30 -25.31 -18.63
CA ARG A 7 21.02 -24.42 -17.50
C ARG A 7 21.65 -23.03 -17.75
N HIS A 8 20.90 -21.96 -17.45
CA HIS A 8 21.45 -20.61 -17.48
C HIS A 8 22.43 -20.37 -16.32
N SER A 9 23.51 -19.62 -16.60
CA SER A 9 24.47 -19.22 -15.57
C SER A 9 23.83 -18.29 -14.53
N ARG A 10 24.40 -18.26 -13.31
CA ARG A 10 23.92 -17.38 -12.22
C ARG A 10 23.99 -15.91 -12.64
N GLU A 11 25.06 -15.51 -13.32
CA GLU A 11 25.26 -14.15 -13.83
C GLU A 11 24.18 -13.76 -14.85
N ARG A 12 23.93 -14.60 -15.87
CA ARG A 12 22.88 -14.34 -16.87
C ARG A 12 21.51 -14.15 -16.21
N GLY A 13 21.19 -14.97 -15.21
CA GLY A 13 19.95 -14.83 -14.45
C GLY A 13 19.88 -13.54 -13.64
N ARG A 14 20.99 -13.10 -13.02
CA ARG A 14 21.08 -11.84 -12.27
C ARG A 14 20.94 -10.62 -13.18
N LEU A 15 21.67 -10.60 -14.30
CA LEU A 15 21.60 -9.54 -15.31
C LEU A 15 20.20 -9.42 -15.89
N ARG A 16 19.51 -10.53 -16.17
CA ARG A 16 18.11 -10.48 -16.64
C ARG A 16 17.17 -9.82 -15.62
N ARG A 17 17.43 -10.01 -14.31
CA ARG A 17 16.57 -9.50 -13.23
C ARG A 17 16.85 -8.05 -12.82
N THR A 18 17.86 -7.39 -13.41
CA THR A 18 18.20 -5.99 -13.06
C THR A 18 17.07 -5.02 -13.37
N HIS A 19 16.25 -5.30 -14.38
CA HIS A 19 15.13 -4.45 -14.78
C HIS A 19 13.84 -4.71 -13.98
N TYR A 20 13.76 -5.79 -13.20
CA TYR A 20 12.60 -6.08 -12.35
C TYR A 20 12.65 -5.28 -11.05
N LYS A 21 12.47 -3.96 -11.16
CA LYS A 21 12.45 -3.04 -10.02
C LYS A 21 11.04 -2.55 -9.75
N VAL A 22 10.67 -2.48 -8.48
CA VAL A 22 9.41 -1.86 -8.05
C VAL A 22 9.64 -0.36 -7.89
N LYS A 23 8.75 0.45 -8.47
CA LYS A 23 8.77 1.92 -8.30
C LYS A 23 7.99 2.31 -7.05
N VAL A 24 8.53 3.25 -6.28
CA VAL A 24 7.82 3.86 -5.15
C VAL A 24 6.67 4.71 -5.70
N ARG A 25 5.53 4.71 -5.00
CA ARG A 25 4.36 5.52 -5.39
C ARG A 25 4.56 6.96 -4.92
N ASN A 26 4.16 7.91 -5.76
CA ASN A 26 4.12 9.32 -5.38
C ASN A 26 2.98 9.55 -4.39
N LEU A 27 3.31 10.12 -3.24
CA LEU A 27 2.36 10.51 -2.21
C LEU A 27 2.22 12.03 -2.20
N SER A 28 1.01 12.53 -1.94
CA SER A 28 0.71 13.94 -1.74
C SER A 28 0.16 14.20 -0.35
N THR A 29 0.31 15.42 0.13
CA THR A 29 -0.23 15.84 1.43
C THR A 29 -1.75 16.00 1.35
N CYS A 30 -2.44 15.59 2.41
CA CYS A 30 -3.88 15.79 2.55
C CYS A 30 -4.16 17.20 3.07
N PRO A 31 -5.03 18.00 2.43
CA PRO A 31 -5.32 19.37 2.88
C PRO A 31 -6.10 19.44 4.20
N GLN A 32 -6.73 18.35 4.64
CA GLN A 32 -7.59 18.32 5.82
C GLN A 32 -6.89 17.85 7.09
N CYS A 33 -5.99 16.86 6.99
CA CYS A 33 -5.34 16.24 8.14
C CYS A 33 -3.81 16.22 8.02
N SER A 34 -3.25 16.85 6.99
CA SER A 34 -1.80 16.94 6.70
C SER A 34 -1.07 15.60 6.51
N GLY A 35 -1.78 14.47 6.55
CA GLY A 35 -1.23 13.14 6.34
C GLY A 35 -0.90 12.85 4.87
N LEU A 36 0.01 11.90 4.63
CA LEU A 36 0.34 11.44 3.29
C LEU A 36 -0.82 10.60 2.71
N LYS A 37 -1.20 10.88 1.47
CA LYS A 37 -2.21 10.12 0.73
C LYS A 37 -1.78 9.90 -0.71
N LEU A 38 -2.42 8.95 -1.37
CA LEU A 38 -2.26 8.79 -2.81
C LEU A 38 -3.01 9.92 -3.55
N PRO A 39 -2.45 10.45 -4.65
CA PRO A 39 -3.17 11.39 -5.49
C PRO A 39 -4.45 10.73 -6.05
N HIS A 40 -5.49 11.55 -6.22
CA HIS A 40 -6.82 11.13 -6.69
C HIS A 40 -7.55 10.05 -5.85
N LYS A 41 -7.06 9.71 -4.66
CA LYS A 41 -7.75 8.80 -3.73
C LYS A 41 -8.25 9.52 -2.48
N VAL A 42 -9.26 8.92 -1.85
CA VAL A 42 -9.75 9.31 -0.52
C VAL A 42 -8.62 9.12 0.50
N CYS A 43 -8.47 10.07 1.41
CA CYS A 43 -7.46 9.97 2.46
C CYS A 43 -7.81 8.83 3.43
N PRO A 44 -6.91 7.86 3.66
CA PRO A 44 -7.17 6.74 4.58
C PRO A 44 -7.12 7.16 6.06
N HIS A 45 -6.66 8.37 6.37
CA HIS A 45 -6.59 8.87 7.73
C HIS A 45 -7.85 9.62 8.15
N CYS A 46 -8.37 10.51 7.30
CA CYS A 46 -9.54 11.33 7.63
C CYS A 46 -10.82 10.99 6.85
N GLY A 47 -10.74 10.20 5.78
CA GLY A 47 -11.93 9.80 5.01
C GLY A 47 -12.45 10.87 4.05
N TYR A 48 -11.71 11.97 3.90
CA TYR A 48 -12.06 13.10 3.04
C TYR A 48 -11.46 12.98 1.64
N TYR A 49 -12.21 13.48 0.66
CA TYR A 49 -11.75 13.73 -0.72
C TYR A 49 -12.42 15.00 -1.25
N LYS A 50 -11.62 15.93 -1.79
CA LYS A 50 -12.10 17.22 -2.32
C LYS A 50 -13.05 17.97 -1.36
N GLY A 51 -12.73 17.96 -0.06
CA GLY A 51 -13.51 18.68 0.97
C GLY A 51 -14.80 18.00 1.41
N ARG A 52 -15.16 16.84 0.84
CA ARG A 52 -16.32 16.05 1.29
C ARG A 52 -15.87 14.82 2.06
N GLN A 53 -16.58 14.50 3.13
CA GLN A 53 -16.42 13.25 3.87
C GLN A 53 -17.09 12.13 3.07
N ILE A 54 -16.31 11.15 2.62
CA ILE A 54 -16.80 10.03 1.81
C ILE A 54 -16.85 8.75 2.63
N ILE A 55 -15.91 8.61 3.58
CA ILE A 55 -15.81 7.44 4.43
C ILE A 55 -15.82 7.92 5.88
N GLU A 56 -16.74 7.37 6.68
CA GLU A 56 -16.68 7.49 8.14
C GLU A 56 -15.59 6.56 8.65
N ILE A 57 -14.43 7.12 8.98
CA ILE A 57 -13.33 6.34 9.55
C ILE A 57 -13.53 6.29 11.06
N LYS A 58 -13.95 5.12 11.55
CA LYS A 58 -13.93 4.78 12.98
C LYS A 58 -12.51 5.00 13.54
N THR A 59 -12.41 5.85 14.55
CA THR A 59 -11.14 6.26 15.16
C THR A 59 -10.40 5.05 15.76
N ALA A 60 -9.08 5.18 15.91
CA ALA A 60 -8.19 4.10 16.34
C ALA A 60 -8.55 3.52 17.73
N GLU A 61 -9.31 4.27 18.54
CA GLU A 61 -9.79 3.84 19.85
C GLU A 61 -10.84 2.73 19.78
N GLU A 62 -11.75 2.79 18.81
CA GLU A 62 -12.80 1.77 18.63
C GLU A 62 -12.19 0.43 18.17
N LYS A 63 -11.18 0.49 17.30
CA LYS A 63 -10.45 -0.70 16.82
C LYS A 63 -9.64 -1.39 17.92
N LYS A 64 -9.10 -0.63 18.88
CA LYS A 64 -8.39 -1.20 20.05
C LYS A 64 -9.38 -1.91 20.98
N LYS A 65 -10.53 -1.28 21.27
CA LYS A 65 -11.60 -1.87 22.10
C LYS A 65 -12.17 -3.15 21.48
N GLU A 66 -12.34 -3.21 20.16
CA GLU A 66 -12.83 -4.41 19.47
C GLU A 66 -11.79 -5.56 19.48
N ARG A 67 -10.51 -5.26 19.26
CA ARG A 67 -9.42 -6.24 19.35
C ARG A 67 -9.24 -6.78 20.77
N GLU A 68 -9.44 -5.94 21.78
CA GLU A 68 -9.37 -6.36 23.18
C GLU A 68 -10.58 -7.21 23.59
N LYS A 69 -11.80 -6.86 23.13
CA LYS A 69 -13.00 -7.69 23.28
C LYS A 69 -12.84 -9.06 22.63
N LYS A 70 -12.25 -9.14 21.44
CA LYS A 70 -11.97 -10.41 20.73
C LYS A 70 -10.85 -11.26 21.33
N ARG A 71 -10.00 -10.69 22.19
CA ARG A 71 -8.92 -11.41 22.90
C ARG A 71 -9.35 -11.97 24.25
N LYS A 72 -10.45 -11.46 24.82
CA LYS A 72 -11.00 -11.85 26.13
C LYS A 72 -12.17 -12.86 26.02
N GLY A 73 -12.58 -13.22 24.80
CA GLY A 73 -13.48 -14.34 24.51
C GLY A 73 -12.72 -15.40 23.73
#